data_AF-A0A4R4SNC9-F1
#
_entry.id   AF-A0A4R4SNC9-F1
#
_cell.length_a   1.000
_cell.length_b   1.000
_cell.length_c   1.000
_cell.angle_alpha   90.00
_cell.angle_beta   90.00
_cell.angle_gamma   90.00
#
_symmetry.space_group_name_H-M   'P 1'
#
loop_
_entity.id
_entity.type
_entity.pdbx_description
1 polymer ?
#
loop_
_entity_poly.entity_id
_entity_poly.type
_entity_poly.pdbx_seq_one_letter_code
_entity_poly.pdbx_strand_id
1 'polypeptide(L)'
;MGPADPHDHAGCSMPVPESSDLPPRLDSAVTALTELRGPTVSFTVEPDPESVTEARHFAISRLAEWGVPELADDVGLVVSELVTNALRHSGGPARGRPGLGVHRAGVYDDPADPLGSAPSAIRLRIGHQAPWLLCGIMDASRAAPRRKEPDYIAETGRGLHLVESFSVRWGWRAIPQGKVVWALFRAP
;
A
#
# COMPACT_ATOMS: atom_id res chain seq x y z
N MET A 1 10.62 -42.88 -22.37
CA MET A 1 11.51 -41.94 -21.67
C MET A 1 11.49 -40.65 -22.49
N GLY A 2 10.57 -39.74 -22.18
CA GLY A 2 10.46 -38.44 -22.87
C GLY A 2 11.42 -37.44 -22.23
N PRO A 3 11.93 -36.44 -22.98
CA PRO A 3 12.81 -35.42 -22.40
C PRO A 3 12.01 -34.54 -21.43
N ALA A 4 12.58 -34.29 -20.25
CA ALA A 4 12.04 -33.36 -19.27
C ALA A 4 12.18 -31.93 -19.82
N ASP A 5 11.08 -31.18 -19.78
CA ASP A 5 11.03 -29.75 -20.08
C ASP A 5 11.82 -28.96 -19.01
N PRO A 6 12.82 -28.13 -19.35
CA PRO A 6 13.61 -27.38 -18.37
C PRO A 6 13.03 -25.99 -18.03
N HIS A 7 11.76 -25.72 -18.33
CA HIS A 7 11.14 -24.42 -18.07
C HIS A 7 9.91 -24.53 -17.17
N ASP A 8 10.12 -24.92 -15.91
CA ASP A 8 9.16 -24.67 -14.84
C ASP A 8 9.88 -24.03 -13.65
N HIS A 9 10.46 -22.84 -13.88
CA HIS A 9 10.75 -21.91 -12.81
C HIS A 9 9.44 -21.23 -12.41
N ALA A 10 8.54 -21.99 -11.77
CA ALA A 10 7.45 -21.43 -11.00
C ALA A 10 8.08 -20.51 -9.93
N GLY A 11 8.16 -19.22 -10.23
CA GLY A 11 8.73 -18.19 -9.37
C GLY A 11 8.06 -18.25 -8.01
N CYS A 12 8.76 -18.86 -7.05
CA CYS A 12 8.26 -19.10 -5.72
C CYS A 12 8.19 -17.75 -5.00
N SER A 13 7.06 -17.06 -5.15
CA SER A 13 6.83 -15.78 -4.48
C SER A 13 6.62 -16.07 -3.01
N MET A 14 7.68 -15.84 -2.22
CA MET A 14 7.64 -16.06 -0.79
C MET A 14 6.65 -15.07 -0.17
N PRO A 15 5.67 -15.54 0.62
CA PRO A 15 4.86 -14.62 1.41
C PRO A 15 5.80 -13.80 2.29
N VAL A 16 5.56 -12.49 2.38
CA VAL A 16 6.24 -11.67 3.37
C VAL A 16 5.82 -12.24 4.73
N PRO A 17 6.76 -12.67 5.60
CA PRO A 17 6.41 -13.22 6.90
C PRO A 17 5.49 -12.24 7.64
N GLU A 18 4.40 -12.76 8.21
CA GLU A 18 3.46 -11.98 9.00
C GLU A 18 4.22 -11.31 10.15
N SER A 19 4.27 -9.97 10.16
CA SER A 19 4.95 -9.23 11.23
C SER A 19 4.06 -9.21 12.48
N SER A 20 3.96 -10.32 13.19
CA SER A 20 3.18 -10.44 14.43
C SER A 20 3.84 -9.79 15.65
N ASP A 21 5.13 -9.42 15.58
CA ASP A 21 5.87 -8.82 16.70
C ASP A 21 6.25 -7.36 16.44
N LEU A 22 5.25 -6.51 16.20
CA LEU A 22 5.48 -5.07 16.16
C LEU A 22 5.78 -4.55 17.57
N PRO A 23 6.80 -3.70 17.75
CA PRO A 23 6.97 -2.99 19.02
C PRO A 23 5.68 -2.23 19.38
N PRO A 24 5.24 -2.23 20.65
CA PRO A 24 3.92 -1.69 21.04
C PRO A 24 3.63 -0.26 20.56
N ARG A 25 4.67 0.58 20.49
CA ARG A 25 4.56 1.96 19.98
C ARG A 25 4.25 1.99 18.49
N LEU A 26 4.87 1.12 17.70
CA LEU A 26 4.59 1.05 16.26
C LEU A 26 3.20 0.47 16.02
N ASP A 27 2.78 -0.55 16.78
CA ASP A 27 1.43 -1.09 16.67
C ASP A 27 0.35 -0.04 16.97
N SER A 28 0.58 0.77 18.01
CA SER A 28 -0.28 1.92 18.34
C SER A 28 -0.31 2.96 17.22
N ALA A 29 0.83 3.26 16.60
CA ALA A 29 0.93 4.21 15.50
C ALA A 29 0.25 3.71 14.22
N VAL A 30 0.42 2.43 13.86
CA VAL A 30 -0.29 1.81 12.72
C VAL A 30 -1.79 1.81 12.99
N THR A 31 -2.23 1.57 14.23
CA THR A 31 -3.64 1.66 14.63
C THR A 31 -4.18 3.07 14.46
N ALA A 32 -3.48 4.09 14.97
CA ALA A 32 -3.84 5.49 14.78
C ALA A 32 -3.93 5.86 13.29
N LEU A 33 -3.00 5.39 12.46
CA LEU A 33 -3.03 5.57 11.01
C LEU A 33 -4.29 4.93 10.38
N THR A 34 -4.61 3.69 10.74
CA THR A 34 -5.79 2.97 10.23
C THR A 34 -7.13 3.51 10.74
N GLU A 35 -7.12 4.35 11.77
CA GLU A 35 -8.32 4.97 12.34
C GLU A 35 -8.38 6.49 12.10
N LEU A 36 -7.45 7.04 11.29
CA LEU A 36 -7.31 8.49 11.04
C LEU A 36 -7.23 9.32 12.33
N ARG A 37 -6.55 8.79 13.35
CA ARG A 37 -6.32 9.54 14.59
C ARG A 37 -5.06 10.40 14.49
N GLY A 38 -5.06 11.50 15.23
CA GLY A 38 -3.92 12.43 15.27
C GLY A 38 -3.68 13.15 13.94
N PRO A 39 -2.45 13.65 13.69
CA PRO A 39 -2.07 14.34 12.47
C PRO A 39 -1.87 13.36 11.30
N THR A 40 -2.98 12.75 10.85
CA THR A 40 -3.02 11.81 9.73
C THR A 40 -3.84 12.41 8.59
N VAL A 41 -3.31 12.32 7.37
CA VAL A 41 -3.99 12.72 6.13
C VAL A 41 -4.26 11.49 5.27
N SER A 42 -5.30 11.55 4.44
CA SER A 42 -5.73 10.45 3.59
C SER A 42 -5.89 10.91 2.14
N PHE A 43 -5.61 10.01 1.21
CA PHE A 43 -5.86 10.15 -0.21
C PHE A 43 -6.55 8.88 -0.72
N THR A 44 -7.61 9.04 -1.51
CA THR A 44 -8.31 7.91 -2.14
C THR A 44 -7.64 7.62 -3.48
N VAL A 45 -7.23 6.37 -3.68
CA VAL A 45 -6.62 5.91 -4.92
C VAL A 45 -7.72 5.29 -5.78
N GLU A 46 -8.00 5.91 -6.91
CA GLU A 46 -8.91 5.39 -7.92
C GLU A 46 -8.24 4.24 -8.70
N PRO A 47 -9.00 3.31 -9.31
CA PRO A 47 -8.46 2.19 -10.09
C PRO A 47 -7.92 2.64 -11.46
N ASP A 48 -7.06 3.66 -11.47
CA ASP A 48 -6.45 4.29 -12.63
C ASP A 48 -4.93 4.41 -12.41
N PRO A 49 -4.08 4.04 -13.39
CA PRO A 49 -2.65 4.32 -13.34
C PRO A 49 -2.28 5.77 -13.01
N GLU A 50 -3.09 6.77 -13.39
CA GLU A 50 -2.82 8.17 -13.04
C GLU A 50 -2.79 8.42 -11.53
N SER A 51 -3.57 7.66 -10.75
CA SER A 51 -3.61 7.78 -9.29
C SER A 51 -2.28 7.46 -8.60
N VAL A 52 -1.34 6.77 -9.27
CA VAL A 52 0.02 6.58 -8.76
C VAL A 52 0.77 7.91 -8.67
N THR A 53 0.66 8.72 -9.73
CA THR A 53 1.31 10.03 -9.81
C THR A 53 0.64 11.01 -8.85
N GLU A 54 -0.68 11.01 -8.78
CA GLU A 54 -1.43 11.86 -7.87
C GLU A 54 -1.14 11.54 -6.40
N ALA A 55 -1.10 10.25 -6.03
CA ALA A 55 -0.75 9.82 -4.69
C ALA A 55 0.67 10.23 -4.29
N ARG A 56 1.62 10.14 -5.23
CA ARG A 56 3.00 10.61 -5.03
C ARG A 56 3.04 12.12 -4.80
N HIS A 57 2.39 12.90 -5.66
CA HIS A 57 2.34 14.35 -5.51
C HIS A 57 1.66 14.76 -4.20
N PHE A 58 0.55 14.11 -3.85
CA PHE A 58 -0.12 14.30 -2.57
C PHE A 58 0.85 14.09 -1.40
N ALA A 59 1.58 12.97 -1.37
CA ALA A 59 2.55 12.68 -0.33
C ALA A 59 3.63 13.76 -0.23
N ILE A 60 4.24 14.12 -1.36
CA ILE A 60 5.31 15.15 -1.42
C ILE A 60 4.79 16.50 -0.92
N SER A 61 3.57 16.91 -1.30
CA SER A 61 2.97 18.15 -0.83
C SER A 61 2.78 18.15 0.70
N ARG A 62 2.33 17.03 1.29
CA ARG A 62 2.16 16.94 2.76
C ARG A 62 3.49 16.99 3.50
N LEU A 63 4.54 16.37 2.96
CA LEU A 63 5.89 16.44 3.53
C LEU A 63 6.44 17.87 3.55
N ALA A 64 6.23 18.62 2.46
CA ALA A 64 6.62 20.02 2.39
C ALA A 64 5.85 20.87 3.42
N GLU A 65 4.53 20.67 3.55
CA GLU A 65 3.69 21.36 4.54
C GLU A 65 4.12 21.04 5.99
N TRP A 66 4.57 19.82 6.26
CA TRP A 66 5.03 19.39 7.58
C TRP A 66 6.50 19.73 7.87
N GLY A 67 7.19 20.38 6.94
CA GLY A 67 8.57 20.82 7.13
C GLY A 67 9.60 19.69 7.06
N VAL A 68 9.29 18.59 6.37
CA VAL A 68 10.20 17.44 6.16
C VAL A 68 10.40 17.10 4.67
N PRO A 69 10.72 18.09 3.81
CA PRO A 69 10.84 17.89 2.36
C PRO A 69 11.98 16.95 1.95
N GLU A 70 12.99 16.76 2.80
CA GLU A 70 14.11 15.85 2.56
C GLU A 70 13.69 14.37 2.44
N LEU A 71 12.51 14.01 2.95
CA LEU A 71 11.95 12.67 2.78
C LEU A 71 11.16 12.50 1.46
N ALA A 72 11.01 13.56 0.65
CA ALA A 72 10.10 13.56 -0.51
C ALA A 72 10.44 12.51 -1.57
N ASP A 73 11.73 12.29 -1.85
CA ASP A 73 12.15 11.31 -2.85
C ASP A 73 11.89 9.88 -2.37
N ASP A 74 12.32 9.56 -1.15
CA ASP A 74 12.18 8.24 -0.55
C ASP A 74 10.70 7.87 -0.34
N VAL A 75 9.92 8.76 0.29
CA VAL A 75 8.50 8.54 0.52
C VAL A 75 7.74 8.52 -0.80
N GLY A 76 8.06 9.40 -1.74
CA GLY A 76 7.41 9.44 -3.05
C GLY A 76 7.58 8.13 -3.82
N LEU A 77 8.79 7.57 -3.82
CA LEU A 77 9.07 6.27 -4.44
C LEU A 77 8.31 5.14 -3.75
N VAL A 78 8.37 5.07 -2.42
CA VAL A 78 7.66 4.04 -1.65
C VAL A 78 6.15 4.13 -1.85
N VAL A 79 5.58 5.33 -1.88
CA VAL A 79 4.17 5.56 -2.19
C VAL A 79 3.83 5.02 -3.58
N SER A 80 4.61 5.34 -4.61
CA SER A 80 4.36 4.84 -5.96
C SER A 80 4.37 3.32 -6.02
N GLU A 81 5.31 2.66 -5.34
CA GLU A 81 5.38 1.19 -5.30
C GLU A 81 4.22 0.57 -4.52
N LEU A 82 3.87 1.11 -3.35
CA LEU A 82 2.76 0.59 -2.55
C LEU A 82 1.41 0.76 -3.27
N VAL A 83 1.18 1.92 -3.90
CA VAL A 83 -0.04 2.19 -4.66
C VAL A 83 -0.12 1.29 -5.90
N THR A 84 0.99 1.14 -6.64
CA THR A 84 1.05 0.24 -7.79
C THR A 84 0.77 -1.21 -7.40
N ASN A 85 1.32 -1.66 -6.27
CA ASN A 85 1.04 -3.00 -5.75
C ASN A 85 -0.44 -3.15 -5.35
N ALA A 86 -1.02 -2.16 -4.67
CA ALA A 86 -2.43 -2.21 -4.31
C ALA A 86 -3.34 -2.24 -5.55
N LEU A 87 -3.09 -1.40 -6.56
CA LEU A 87 -3.84 -1.41 -7.83
C LEU A 87 -3.75 -2.74 -8.58
N ARG A 88 -2.58 -3.39 -8.56
CA ARG A 88 -2.38 -4.72 -9.16
C ARG A 88 -3.09 -5.84 -8.41
N HIS A 89 -3.28 -5.71 -7.10
CA HIS A 89 -3.72 -6.81 -6.23
C HIS A 89 -5.11 -6.63 -5.62
N SER A 90 -5.70 -5.43 -5.68
CA SER A 90 -7.07 -5.17 -5.25
C SER A 90 -8.13 -5.80 -6.17
N GLY A 91 -7.72 -6.38 -7.31
CA GLY A 91 -8.60 -6.85 -8.39
C GLY A 91 -8.67 -8.35 -8.71
N GLY A 92 -8.75 -9.30 -7.76
CA GLY A 92 -9.11 -10.69 -8.17
C GLY A 92 -9.54 -11.71 -7.10
N PRO A 93 -10.41 -12.70 -7.45
CA PRO A 93 -10.99 -13.00 -8.76
C PRO A 93 -12.48 -12.62 -8.85
N ALA A 94 -12.78 -11.55 -9.59
CA ALA A 94 -14.06 -11.42 -10.28
C ALA A 94 -13.79 -11.37 -11.79
N ARG A 95 -13.20 -12.44 -12.34
CA ARG A 95 -13.51 -12.86 -13.72
C ARG A 95 -14.92 -13.47 -13.75
N GLY A 96 -15.90 -12.71 -13.26
CA GLY A 96 -17.31 -12.90 -13.55
C GLY A 96 -17.64 -11.93 -14.67
N ARG A 97 -18.12 -12.46 -15.78
CA ARG A 97 -18.65 -11.80 -16.99
C ARG A 97 -18.89 -10.28 -16.87
N PRO A 98 -18.49 -9.46 -17.87
CA PRO A 98 -18.97 -8.08 -17.96
C PRO A 98 -20.49 -8.11 -18.13
N GLY A 99 -21.20 -7.77 -17.08
CA GLY A 99 -22.64 -7.87 -17.01
C GLY A 99 -23.20 -6.99 -15.91
N LEU A 100 -23.50 -5.74 -16.29
CA LEU A 100 -24.53 -4.89 -15.70
C LEU A 100 -24.31 -4.43 -14.25
N GLY A 101 -23.88 -3.18 -14.07
CA GLY A 101 -23.90 -2.54 -12.76
C GLY A 101 -23.12 -1.24 -12.67
N VAL A 102 -23.36 -0.29 -13.57
CA VAL A 102 -22.90 1.09 -13.37
C VAL A 102 -23.77 1.70 -12.26
N HIS A 103 -23.37 1.53 -11.00
CA HIS A 103 -23.96 2.30 -9.92
C HIS A 103 -23.23 3.63 -9.81
N ARG A 104 -23.76 4.60 -10.54
CA ARG A 104 -23.50 6.03 -10.36
C ARG A 104 -24.27 6.51 -9.11
N ALA A 105 -23.58 6.68 -7.99
CA ALA A 105 -23.96 7.50 -6.85
C ALA A 105 -22.73 7.55 -5.92
N GLY A 106 -22.10 8.68 -5.63
CA GLY A 106 -22.71 9.88 -5.07
C GLY A 106 -22.25 9.96 -3.60
N VAL A 107 -21.32 10.87 -3.32
CA VAL A 107 -20.97 11.44 -2.00
C VAL A 107 -20.89 10.46 -0.82
N TYR A 108 -19.67 10.04 -0.46
CA TYR A 108 -19.38 9.43 0.85
C TYR A 108 -18.44 10.33 1.64
N ASP A 109 -18.99 11.39 2.23
CA ASP A 109 -18.33 12.19 3.27
C ASP A 109 -18.70 11.67 4.67
N ASP A 110 -18.57 10.36 4.92
CA ASP A 110 -18.62 9.83 6.29
C ASP A 110 -17.19 9.59 6.81
N PRO A 111 -16.70 10.44 7.74
CA PRO A 111 -15.38 10.25 8.36
C PRO A 111 -15.28 8.98 9.22
N ALA A 112 -16.40 8.31 9.54
CA ALA A 112 -16.43 7.06 10.29
C ALA A 112 -16.35 5.79 9.40
N ASP A 113 -16.40 5.92 8.07
CA ASP A 113 -16.23 4.79 7.15
C ASP A 113 -14.80 4.76 6.57
N PRO A 114 -13.88 3.96 7.14
CA PRO A 114 -12.48 3.96 6.77
C PRO A 114 -12.20 3.42 5.35
N LEU A 115 -13.18 2.86 4.65
CA LEU A 115 -13.06 2.46 3.23
C LEU A 115 -14.24 2.91 2.33
N GLY A 116 -15.37 3.37 2.87
CA GLY A 116 -16.55 3.66 2.06
C GLY A 116 -17.21 2.38 1.57
N SER A 117 -18.51 2.40 1.32
CA SER A 117 -19.27 1.28 0.74
C SER A 117 -18.88 0.89 -0.70
N ALA A 118 -17.68 1.24 -1.16
CA ALA A 118 -17.11 0.80 -2.42
C ALA A 118 -16.18 -0.40 -2.15
N PRO A 119 -16.53 -1.63 -2.58
CA PRO A 119 -15.78 -2.86 -2.31
C PRO A 119 -14.36 -2.94 -2.92
N SER A 120 -13.84 -1.82 -3.46
CA SER A 120 -12.54 -1.70 -4.14
C SER A 120 -11.72 -0.47 -3.73
N ALA A 121 -12.13 0.29 -2.70
CA ALA A 121 -11.44 1.53 -2.34
C ALA A 121 -10.03 1.24 -1.80
N ILE A 122 -9.02 1.77 -2.47
CA ILE A 122 -7.64 1.82 -1.97
C ILE A 122 -7.46 3.20 -1.30
N ARG A 123 -6.92 3.24 -0.08
CA ARG A 123 -6.63 4.50 0.63
C ARG A 123 -5.16 4.59 1.02
N LEU A 124 -4.51 5.66 0.55
CA LEU A 124 -3.22 6.10 1.07
C LEU A 124 -3.45 6.93 2.32
N ARG A 125 -2.68 6.66 3.37
CA ARG A 125 -2.65 7.44 4.60
C ARG A 125 -1.24 7.75 5.02
N ILE A 126 -1.03 8.97 5.49
CA ILE A 126 0.27 9.42 5.97
C ILE A 126 0.06 10.09 7.31
N GLY A 127 0.77 9.62 8.33
CA GLY A 127 0.77 10.20 9.67
C GLY A 127 2.17 10.69 10.01
N HIS A 128 2.26 11.90 10.56
CA HIS A 128 3.53 12.48 10.98
C HIS A 128 3.53 12.80 12.48
N GLN A 129 4.38 12.11 13.23
CA GLN A 129 4.63 12.36 14.64
C GLN A 129 6.13 12.29 14.88
N ALA A 130 6.79 13.44 14.88
CA ALA A 130 8.24 13.54 15.01
C ALA A 130 8.76 12.67 16.17
N PRO A 131 9.81 11.86 15.95
CA PRO A 131 10.68 11.83 14.76
C PRO A 131 10.24 10.80 13.70
N TRP A 132 8.97 10.40 13.66
CA TRP A 132 8.49 9.31 12.81
C TRP A 132 7.43 9.76 11.82
N LEU A 133 7.57 9.28 10.59
CA LEU A 133 6.54 9.39 9.56
C LEU A 133 6.12 7.99 9.14
N LEU A 134 4.81 7.75 9.12
CA LEU A 134 4.24 6.47 8.76
C LEU A 134 3.36 6.65 7.52
N CYS A 135 3.70 5.95 6.45
CA CYS A 135 2.90 5.87 5.24
C CYS A 135 2.22 4.50 5.20
N GLY A 136 0.94 4.44 4.83
CA GLY A 136 0.22 3.18 4.72
C GLY A 136 -0.79 3.18 3.59
N ILE A 137 -0.84 2.07 2.85
CA ILE A 137 -1.88 1.76 1.88
C ILE A 137 -2.84 0.74 2.48
N MET A 138 -4.12 1.08 2.50
CA MET A 138 -5.22 0.22 2.86
C MET A 138 -5.94 -0.24 1.61
N ASP A 139 -6.25 -1.54 1.54
CA ASP A 139 -7.06 -2.10 0.47
C ASP A 139 -7.92 -3.26 1.01
N ALA A 140 -8.99 -3.60 0.28
CA ALA A 140 -9.94 -4.63 0.70
C ALA A 140 -9.38 -6.07 0.58
N SER A 141 -8.20 -6.26 0.00
CA SER A 141 -7.59 -7.59 -0.14
C SER A 141 -7.14 -8.12 1.21
N ARG A 142 -7.58 -9.33 1.52
CA ARG A 142 -7.09 -10.09 2.68
C ARG A 142 -5.83 -10.91 2.36
N ALA A 143 -5.37 -10.89 1.11
CA ALA A 143 -4.18 -11.62 0.72
C ALA A 143 -2.93 -10.91 1.25
N ALA A 144 -2.06 -11.66 1.94
CA ALA A 144 -0.74 -11.17 2.33
C ALA A 144 0.01 -10.61 1.10
N PRO A 145 0.70 -9.45 1.23
CA PRO A 145 1.60 -8.99 0.19
C PRO A 145 2.66 -10.07 -0.07
N ARG A 146 2.85 -10.41 -1.34
CA ARG A 146 3.82 -11.44 -1.75
C ARG A 146 5.09 -10.74 -2.21
N ARG A 147 6.24 -11.13 -1.64
CA ARG A 147 7.54 -10.74 -2.16
C ARG A 147 7.80 -11.58 -3.39
N LYS A 148 8.04 -10.94 -4.53
CA LYS A 148 8.55 -11.61 -5.73
C LYS A 148 10.06 -11.37 -5.78
N GLU A 149 10.86 -12.40 -5.97
CA GLU A 149 12.29 -12.23 -6.21
C GLU A 149 12.49 -11.40 -7.49
N PRO A 150 13.44 -10.46 -7.53
CA PRO A 150 13.67 -9.64 -8.70
C PRO A 150 14.23 -10.52 -9.83
N ASP A 151 13.39 -10.86 -10.81
CA ASP A 151 13.87 -11.35 -12.10
C ASP A 151 14.65 -10.20 -12.76
N TYR A 152 15.94 -10.41 -13.01
CA TYR A 152 16.87 -9.37 -13.49
C TYR A 152 16.47 -8.76 -14.84
N ILE A 153 15.46 -9.33 -15.51
CA ILE A 153 14.96 -8.97 -16.83
C ILE A 153 13.50 -8.47 -16.80
N ALA A 154 12.79 -8.58 -15.66
CA ALA A 154 11.41 -8.13 -15.53
C ALA A 154 11.30 -6.91 -14.59
N GLU A 155 10.62 -5.86 -15.03
CA GLU A 155 10.20 -4.74 -14.17
C GLU A 155 9.25 -5.18 -13.03
N THR A 156 8.79 -6.44 -13.04
CA THR A 156 7.85 -7.00 -12.07
C THR A 156 8.58 -7.74 -10.94
N GLY A 157 8.66 -7.12 -9.76
CA GLY A 157 9.18 -7.76 -8.54
C GLY A 157 10.04 -6.85 -7.65
N ARG A 158 10.42 -5.66 -8.12
CA ARG A 158 11.25 -4.72 -7.35
C ARG A 158 10.51 -3.95 -6.28
N GLY A 159 9.17 -3.86 -6.35
CA GLY A 159 8.42 -2.90 -5.53
C GLY A 159 8.66 -3.04 -4.03
N LEU A 160 8.46 -4.22 -3.43
CA LEU A 160 8.72 -4.39 -1.99
C LEU A 160 10.21 -4.32 -1.63
N HIS A 161 11.12 -4.57 -2.56
CA HIS A 161 12.56 -4.38 -2.33
C HIS A 161 12.95 -2.90 -2.30
N LEU A 162 12.29 -2.06 -3.11
CA LEU A 162 12.41 -0.60 -3.01
C LEU A 162 11.84 -0.12 -1.68
N VAL A 163 10.66 -0.61 -1.27
CA VAL A 163 10.10 -0.31 0.05
C VAL A 163 11.06 -0.70 1.18
N GLU A 164 11.68 -1.87 1.11
CA GLU A 164 12.69 -2.34 2.06
C GLU A 164 13.94 -1.44 2.09
N SER A 165 14.37 -0.92 0.94
CA SER A 165 15.61 -0.14 0.82
C SER A 165 15.45 1.32 1.27
N PHE A 166 14.26 1.90 1.09
CA PHE A 166 14.00 3.33 1.32
C PHE A 166 13.18 3.60 2.59
N SER A 167 12.79 2.58 3.35
CA SER A 167 12.13 2.74 4.65
C SER A 167 13.01 2.23 5.78
N VAL A 168 12.87 2.82 6.97
CA VAL A 168 13.51 2.29 8.20
C VAL A 168 12.99 0.89 8.49
N ARG A 169 11.68 0.72 8.28
CA ARG A 169 10.98 -0.55 8.43
C ARG A 169 9.67 -0.47 7.66
N TRP A 170 9.22 -1.60 7.13
CA TRP A 170 7.88 -1.72 6.58
C TRP A 170 7.25 -3.02 7.05
N GLY A 171 5.95 -3.16 6.81
CA GLY A 171 5.23 -4.38 7.12
C GLY A 171 3.79 -4.30 6.65
N TRP A 172 2.99 -5.26 7.10
CA TRP A 172 1.56 -5.26 6.81
C TRP A 172 0.80 -5.86 7.99
N ARG A 173 -0.50 -5.55 8.07
CA ARG A 173 -1.39 -6.06 9.11
C ARG A 173 -2.79 -6.25 8.54
N ALA A 174 -3.42 -7.36 8.89
CA ALA A 174 -4.85 -7.54 8.61
C ALA A 174 -5.68 -6.56 9.45
N ILE A 175 -6.71 -5.99 8.85
CA ILE A 175 -7.70 -5.12 9.51
C ILE A 175 -9.10 -5.65 9.16
N PRO A 176 -10.16 -5.31 9.91
CA PRO A 176 -11.49 -5.89 9.66
C PRO A 176 -11.97 -5.74 8.20
N GLN A 177 -11.63 -4.61 7.57
CA GLN A 177 -12.00 -4.25 6.21
C GLN A 177 -11.01 -4.70 5.11
N GLY A 178 -9.93 -5.41 5.45
CA GLY A 178 -8.92 -5.84 4.48
C GLY A 178 -7.52 -5.91 5.09
N LYS A 179 -6.58 -5.15 4.54
CA LYS A 179 -5.22 -5.03 5.10
C LYS A 179 -4.72 -3.60 5.04
N VAL A 180 -3.67 -3.34 5.80
CA VAL A 180 -2.80 -2.19 5.62
C VAL A 180 -1.38 -2.68 5.34
N VAL A 181 -0.73 -2.15 4.31
CA VAL A 181 0.71 -2.27 4.07
C VAL A 181 1.32 -0.91 4.39
N TRP A 182 2.32 -0.86 5.27
CA TRP A 182 2.86 0.39 5.80
C TRP A 182 4.39 0.43 5.71
N ALA A 183 4.94 1.64 5.65
CA ALA A 183 6.35 1.95 5.65
C ALA A 183 6.64 3.10 6.62
N LEU A 184 7.68 2.94 7.44
CA LEU A 184 8.12 3.85 8.48
C LEU A 184 9.40 4.57 8.02
N PHE A 185 9.40 5.88 8.18
CA PHE A 185 10.52 6.77 7.88
C PHE A 185 10.88 7.54 9.14
N ARG A 186 12.15 7.91 9.26
CA ARG A 186 12.62 8.80 10.32
C ARG A 186 12.65 10.22 9.79
N ALA A 187 11.82 11.08 10.34
CA ALA A 187 11.90 12.52 10.14
C ALA A 187 13.10 13.07 10.94
N PRO A 188 13.88 14.02 10.39
CA PRO A 188 15.01 14.62 11.07
C PRO A 188 14.65 15.46 12.29
#